data_AF-A0A933JES6-F1
#
_entry.id   AF-A0A933JES6-F1
#
_cell.length_a   1.000
_cell.length_b   1.000
_cell.length_c   1.000
_cell.angle_alpha   90.00
_cell.angle_beta   90.00
_cell.angle_gamma   90.00
#
_symmetry.space_group_name_H-M   'P 1'
#
loop_
_entity.id
_entity.type
_entity.pdbx_description
1 polymer ?
#
loop_
_entity_poly.entity_id
_entity_poly.type
_entity_poly.pdbx_seq_one_letter_code
_entity_poly.pdbx_strand_id
1 'polypeptide(L)'
;MKVLKKLLYMLPFAAALPVYAAQSEKPAGTSLCQAAEEMQLFYYYLKPGIEAYIKDTKTQCPGPEKSFKMPDWLQKALPAMTERRVWKDLEEGDLSEAALWQTPMSILYEFAEATRKTLLANETPIFPFMLEKEYNDMRMRLLLSVDRLARARLYDSFEGRGKGMFSTLSRIIEQMDALTRAISVQEKAGFYNSAGEVVELSKDLFAQLFSAPRQEPVYRYRPQPRIMDGYRGVSLPVPGYQTLFLNSGERVDVLVTFEALLGKGAKETVTATILQNIIVLKVFRPDAPGGTGVVQLLCNPNEAQYAVLSLAQSKSINIARRASGDVEMHPMEIASLVKLFK
;
A
#
# COMPACT_ATOMS: atom_id res chain seq x y z
N MET A 1 48.16 23.03 -62.29
CA MET A 1 48.58 21.69 -61.82
C MET A 1 48.83 21.74 -60.32
N LYS A 2 48.47 20.66 -59.58
CA LYS A 2 48.34 20.48 -58.10
C LYS A 2 46.87 20.62 -57.64
N VAL A 3 46.02 19.62 -57.87
CA VAL A 3 45.79 18.38 -57.08
C VAL A 3 45.49 18.69 -55.61
N LEU A 4 44.21 18.69 -55.24
CA LEU A 4 43.75 18.55 -53.85
C LEU A 4 42.60 17.54 -53.80
N LYS A 5 42.96 16.25 -53.73
CA LYS A 5 42.06 15.18 -53.31
C LYS A 5 41.96 15.22 -51.79
N LYS A 6 40.81 15.62 -51.24
CA LYS A 6 40.46 15.32 -49.84
C LYS A 6 39.56 14.09 -49.82
N LEU A 7 40.17 12.98 -49.42
CA LEU A 7 39.49 11.72 -49.11
C LEU A 7 38.59 11.93 -47.89
N LEU A 8 37.32 11.55 -48.04
CA LEU A 8 36.32 11.47 -46.99
C LEU A 8 36.47 10.09 -46.33
N TYR A 9 37.05 10.02 -45.13
CA TYR A 9 37.03 8.81 -44.31
C TYR A 9 35.82 8.87 -43.37
N MET A 10 34.77 8.11 -43.70
CA MET A 10 33.66 7.79 -42.79
C MET A 10 34.10 6.62 -41.89
N LEU A 11 34.42 6.94 -40.63
CA LEU A 11 34.60 5.97 -39.55
C LEU A 11 33.23 5.62 -38.96
N PRO A 12 32.79 4.35 -38.92
CA PRO A 12 31.62 3.97 -38.15
C PRO A 12 32.03 3.88 -36.67
N PHE A 13 31.57 4.83 -35.86
CA PHE A 13 31.58 4.70 -34.40
C PHE A 13 30.53 3.64 -34.02
N ALA A 14 30.96 2.39 -33.92
CA ALA A 14 30.20 1.36 -33.21
C ALA A 14 30.32 1.66 -31.72
N ALA A 15 29.35 2.40 -31.18
CA ALA A 15 29.18 2.57 -29.75
C ALA A 15 28.76 1.22 -29.15
N ALA A 16 29.73 0.46 -28.65
CA ALA A 16 29.48 -0.65 -27.76
C ALA A 16 28.91 -0.07 -26.46
N LEU A 17 27.58 -0.04 -26.34
CA LEU A 17 26.94 0.20 -25.06
C LEU A 17 27.34 -0.94 -24.12
N PRO A 18 27.84 -0.65 -22.90
CA PRO A 18 28.04 -1.70 -21.93
C PRO A 18 26.68 -2.28 -21.57
N VAL A 19 26.44 -3.52 -22.03
CA VAL A 19 25.38 -4.36 -21.48
C VAL A 19 25.81 -4.66 -20.05
N TYR A 20 25.39 -3.81 -19.10
CA TYR A 20 25.37 -4.17 -17.69
C TYR A 20 24.36 -5.31 -17.56
N ALA A 21 24.84 -6.55 -17.70
CA ALA A 21 24.12 -7.71 -17.22
C ALA A 21 24.09 -7.57 -15.69
N ALA A 22 23.06 -6.88 -15.18
CA ALA A 22 22.74 -6.90 -13.77
C ALA A 22 22.39 -8.35 -13.41
N GLN A 23 23.39 -9.09 -12.95
CA GLN A 23 23.14 -10.34 -12.26
C GLN A 23 22.26 -9.98 -11.07
N SER A 24 21.00 -10.45 -11.08
CA SER A 24 20.07 -10.26 -9.97
C SER A 24 20.59 -11.10 -8.80
N GLU A 25 21.52 -10.54 -8.04
CA GLU A 25 22.04 -11.21 -6.86
C GLU A 25 20.92 -11.31 -5.83
N LYS A 26 20.72 -12.53 -5.32
CA LYS A 26 19.82 -12.76 -4.19
C LYS A 26 20.25 -11.81 -3.06
N PRO A 27 19.31 -11.14 -2.37
CA PRO A 27 19.69 -10.32 -1.24
C PRO A 27 20.47 -11.17 -0.23
N ALA A 28 21.60 -10.65 0.23
CA ALA A 28 22.48 -11.38 1.14
C ALA A 28 21.72 -11.73 2.43
N GLY A 29 21.81 -12.99 2.86
CA GLY A 29 21.14 -13.48 4.06
C GLY A 29 21.46 -12.67 5.33
N THR A 30 22.66 -12.09 5.39
CA THR A 30 23.10 -11.18 6.46
C THR A 30 22.32 -9.87 6.49
N SER A 31 21.98 -9.29 5.33
CA SER A 31 21.20 -8.05 5.25
C SER A 31 19.75 -8.26 5.71
N LEU A 32 19.18 -9.43 5.39
CA LEU A 32 17.82 -9.79 5.81
C LEU A 32 17.70 -9.97 7.33
N CYS A 33 18.67 -10.65 7.94
CA CYS A 33 18.72 -10.76 9.40
C CYS A 33 18.78 -9.38 10.06
N GLN A 34 19.70 -8.52 9.58
CA GLN A 34 19.86 -7.17 10.14
C GLN A 34 18.58 -6.34 10.01
N ALA A 35 17.94 -6.34 8.83
CA ALA A 35 16.68 -5.62 8.65
C ALA A 35 15.56 -6.15 9.57
N ALA A 36 15.47 -7.46 9.78
CA ALA A 36 14.51 -8.04 10.72
C ALA A 36 14.78 -7.56 12.16
N GLU A 37 16.03 -7.68 12.63
CA GLU A 37 16.42 -7.24 13.98
C GLU A 37 16.19 -5.74 14.19
N GLU A 38 16.53 -4.90 13.20
CA GLU A 38 16.33 -3.45 13.24
C GLU A 38 14.84 -3.07 13.28
N MET A 39 13.98 -3.69 12.47
CA MET A 39 12.53 -3.45 12.52
C MET A 39 11.90 -3.95 13.82
N GLN A 40 12.36 -5.09 14.34
CA GLN A 40 11.94 -5.59 15.64
C GLN A 40 12.34 -4.63 16.76
N LEU A 41 13.59 -4.14 16.74
CA LEU A 41 14.08 -3.19 17.72
C LEU A 41 13.32 -1.85 17.63
N PHE A 42 13.03 -1.37 16.41
CA PHE A 42 12.16 -0.20 16.21
C PHE A 42 10.78 -0.42 16.84
N TYR A 43 10.13 -1.54 16.56
CA TYR A 43 8.85 -1.88 17.17
C TYR A 43 8.91 -1.80 18.71
N TYR A 44 9.96 -2.36 19.32
CA TYR A 44 10.13 -2.34 20.77
C TYR A 44 10.50 -0.97 21.34
N TYR A 45 11.21 -0.11 20.58
CA TYR A 45 11.47 1.28 20.96
C TYR A 45 10.19 2.13 21.09
N LEU A 46 9.07 1.64 20.56
CA LEU A 46 7.77 2.31 20.65
C LEU A 46 6.85 1.68 21.70
N LYS A 47 7.26 0.59 22.36
CA LYS A 47 6.44 -0.10 23.34
C LYS A 47 6.43 0.67 24.68
N PRO A 48 5.29 0.81 25.37
CA PRO A 48 5.26 1.33 26.74
C PRO A 48 6.10 0.43 27.67
N GLY A 49 6.81 1.05 28.61
CA GLY A 49 7.56 0.32 29.64
C GLY A 49 8.78 -0.44 29.10
N ILE A 50 9.56 0.18 28.21
CA ILE A 50 10.76 -0.42 27.59
C ILE A 50 11.72 -0.97 28.66
N GLU A 51 12.06 -2.25 28.52
CA GLU A 51 13.02 -2.94 29.35
C GLU A 51 14.46 -2.43 29.11
N ALA A 52 15.29 -2.43 30.16
CA ALA A 52 16.62 -1.82 30.09
C ALA A 52 17.52 -2.43 29.00
N TYR A 53 17.41 -3.75 28.75
CA TYR A 53 18.21 -4.43 27.73
C TYR A 53 17.87 -4.01 26.30
N ILE A 54 16.64 -3.53 26.05
CA ILE A 54 16.22 -3.09 24.72
C ILE A 54 16.95 -1.79 24.36
N LYS A 55 17.22 -0.93 25.35
CA LYS A 55 17.87 0.37 25.15
C LYS A 55 19.32 0.29 24.68
N ASP A 56 19.97 -0.85 24.89
CA ASP A 56 21.34 -1.13 24.47
C ASP A 56 21.44 -2.59 24.04
N THR A 57 21.13 -2.84 22.76
CA THR A 57 21.04 -4.18 22.19
C THR A 57 22.24 -4.44 21.28
N LYS A 58 22.91 -5.58 21.44
CA LYS A 58 23.93 -6.05 20.50
C LYS A 58 23.27 -6.91 19.42
N THR A 59 23.69 -6.72 18.17
CA THR A 59 23.17 -7.50 17.04
C THR A 59 23.46 -8.99 17.23
N GLN A 60 22.46 -9.83 16.96
CA GLN A 60 22.61 -11.29 16.92
C GLN A 60 22.90 -11.80 15.50
N CYS A 61 22.82 -10.92 14.51
CA CYS A 61 23.00 -11.29 13.11
C CYS A 61 24.48 -11.53 12.75
N PRO A 62 24.77 -12.48 11.84
CA PRO A 62 26.14 -12.72 11.39
C PRO A 62 26.76 -11.48 10.76
N GLY A 63 27.98 -11.13 11.15
CA GLY A 63 28.69 -9.95 10.66
C GLY A 63 29.55 -9.30 11.74
N PRO A 64 30.05 -8.07 11.49
CA PRO A 64 30.76 -7.30 12.51
C PRO A 64 29.82 -6.99 13.69
N GLU A 65 30.34 -7.09 14.91
CA GLU A 65 29.59 -6.75 16.12
C GLU A 65 29.14 -5.27 16.05
N LYS A 66 27.82 -5.07 16.05
CA LYS A 66 27.17 -3.76 16.13
C LYS A 66 26.34 -3.70 17.41
N SER A 67 26.38 -2.57 18.09
CA SER A 67 25.49 -2.25 19.20
C SER A 67 24.55 -1.12 18.78
N PHE A 68 23.30 -1.24 19.18
CA PHE A 68 22.26 -0.26 18.96
C PHE A 68 21.84 0.30 20.30
N LYS A 69 22.15 1.58 20.51
CA LYS A 69 21.69 2.34 21.67
C LYS A 69 20.50 3.20 21.28
N MET A 70 19.40 3.13 22.02
CA MET A 70 18.22 3.96 21.78
C MET A 70 18.61 5.45 21.80
N PRO A 71 18.21 6.25 20.79
CA PRO A 71 18.52 7.68 20.76
C PRO A 71 17.91 8.43 21.95
N ASP A 72 18.68 9.32 22.58
CA ASP A 72 18.23 10.10 23.74
C ASP A 72 16.97 10.93 23.44
N TRP A 73 16.83 11.45 22.22
CA TRP A 73 15.64 12.20 21.80
C TRP A 73 14.40 11.31 21.81
N LEU A 74 14.50 10.07 21.31
CA LEU A 74 13.38 9.14 21.27
C LEU A 74 12.98 8.71 22.68
N GLN A 75 13.96 8.49 23.56
CA GLN A 75 13.71 8.19 24.97
C GLN A 75 12.91 9.31 25.65
N LYS A 76 13.21 10.58 25.32
CA LYS A 76 12.49 11.75 25.85
C LYS A 76 11.10 11.92 25.22
N ALA A 77 10.95 11.65 23.93
CA ALA A 77 9.70 11.84 23.18
C ALA A 77 8.68 10.72 23.43
N LEU A 78 9.13 9.50 23.71
CA LEU A 78 8.29 8.31 23.79
C LEU A 78 7.10 8.40 24.77
N PRO A 79 7.24 8.93 26.01
CA PRO A 79 6.10 9.07 26.91
C PRO A 79 4.95 9.85 26.28
N ALA A 80 5.26 10.99 25.66
CA ALA A 80 4.26 11.81 24.97
C ALA A 80 3.63 11.07 23.77
N MET A 81 4.43 10.33 22.98
CA MET A 81 3.92 9.54 21.86
C MET A 81 3.00 8.39 22.31
N THR A 82 3.26 7.80 23.48
CA THR A 82 2.46 6.70 24.05
C THR A 82 1.14 7.21 24.62
N GLU A 83 1.12 8.41 25.20
CA GLU A 83 -0.08 9.02 25.77
C GLU A 83 -1.00 9.65 24.70
N ARG A 84 -0.41 10.20 23.63
CA ARG A 84 -1.15 10.90 22.58
C ARG A 84 -2.02 9.93 21.76
N ARG A 85 -3.33 9.93 22.01
CA ARG A 85 -4.33 9.22 21.19
C ARG A 85 -4.54 9.96 19.86
N VAL A 86 -4.34 9.26 18.76
CA VAL A 86 -4.37 9.88 17.41
C VAL A 86 -5.27 9.13 16.43
N TRP A 87 -5.78 7.96 16.82
CA TRP A 87 -6.63 7.13 15.98
C TRP A 87 -7.62 6.36 16.83
N LYS A 88 -8.84 6.18 16.32
CA LYS A 88 -9.87 5.36 16.96
C LYS A 88 -10.15 4.18 16.04
N ASP A 89 -9.83 2.99 16.52
CA ASP A 89 -10.14 1.73 15.88
C ASP A 89 -11.40 1.12 16.53
N LEU A 90 -12.24 0.44 15.75
CA LEU A 90 -13.48 -0.15 16.25
C LEU A 90 -13.22 -1.36 17.15
N GLU A 91 -12.17 -2.12 16.85
CA GLU A 91 -11.83 -3.36 17.57
C GLU A 91 -10.76 -3.10 18.63
N GLU A 92 -9.72 -2.32 18.29
CA GLU A 92 -8.58 -2.08 19.18
C GLU A 92 -8.77 -0.86 20.11
N GLY A 93 -9.81 -0.05 19.88
CA GLY A 93 -10.10 1.16 20.64
C GLY A 93 -9.20 2.35 20.25
N ASP A 94 -8.93 3.23 21.21
CA ASP A 94 -8.11 4.42 20.96
C ASP A 94 -6.62 4.08 20.92
N LEU A 95 -6.01 4.19 19.74
CA LEU A 95 -4.61 3.92 19.51
C LEU A 95 -3.75 5.18 19.69
N SER A 96 -2.58 5.00 20.31
CA SER A 96 -1.60 6.07 20.50
C SER A 96 -0.71 6.28 19.26
N GLU A 97 -0.03 7.42 19.20
CA GLU A 97 0.95 7.72 18.15
C GLU A 97 2.03 6.64 18.06
N ALA A 98 2.57 6.20 19.20
CA ALA A 98 3.55 5.12 19.25
C ALA A 98 2.99 3.79 18.71
N ALA A 99 1.77 3.42 19.14
CA ALA A 99 1.12 2.19 18.69
C ALA A 99 0.84 2.20 17.18
N LEU A 100 0.46 3.35 16.62
CA LEU A 100 0.23 3.49 15.18
C LEU A 100 1.50 3.25 14.36
N TRP A 101 2.65 3.74 14.83
CA TRP A 101 3.94 3.54 14.18
C TRP A 101 4.48 2.12 14.35
N GLN A 102 4.05 1.37 15.36
CA GLN A 102 4.45 -0.03 15.55
C GLN A 102 3.94 -0.95 14.42
N THR A 103 2.74 -0.71 13.91
CA THR A 103 2.13 -1.57 12.86
C THR A 103 3.01 -1.72 11.62
N PRO A 104 3.46 -0.65 10.92
CA PRO A 104 4.33 -0.81 9.75
C PRO A 104 5.65 -1.52 10.10
N MET A 105 6.25 -1.27 11.25
CA MET A 105 7.50 -1.95 11.65
C MET A 105 7.30 -3.44 11.85
N SER A 106 6.17 -3.84 12.45
CA SER A 106 5.84 -5.27 12.62
C SER A 106 5.66 -5.99 11.29
N ILE A 107 5.08 -5.31 10.28
CA ILE A 107 4.88 -5.85 8.94
C ILE A 107 6.22 -5.97 8.20
N LEU A 108 7.12 -4.99 8.36
CA LEU A 108 8.46 -5.06 7.75
C LEU A 108 9.34 -6.13 8.39
N TYR A 109 9.20 -6.35 9.70
CA TYR A 109 9.81 -7.50 10.39
C TYR A 109 9.30 -8.83 9.81
N GLU A 110 7.98 -8.99 9.69
CA GLU A 110 7.35 -10.18 9.11
C GLU A 110 7.83 -10.43 7.68
N PHE A 111 7.93 -9.36 6.87
CA PHE A 111 8.46 -9.41 5.53
C PHE A 111 9.90 -9.93 5.50
N ALA A 112 10.79 -9.34 6.31
CA ALA A 112 12.19 -9.73 6.37
C ALA A 112 12.34 -11.20 6.79
N GLU A 113 11.56 -11.67 7.77
CA GLU A 113 11.56 -13.07 8.21
C GLU A 113 11.01 -14.04 7.16
N ALA A 114 9.90 -13.68 6.49
CA ALA A 114 9.34 -14.48 5.41
C ALA A 114 10.33 -14.60 4.24
N THR A 115 10.95 -13.49 3.84
CA THR A 115 11.97 -13.48 2.77
C THR A 115 13.22 -14.23 3.18
N ARG A 116 13.68 -14.10 4.43
CA ARG A 116 14.81 -14.88 4.97
C ARG A 116 14.55 -16.38 4.88
N LYS A 117 13.36 -16.84 5.30
CA LYS A 117 12.95 -18.26 5.18
C LYS A 117 12.88 -18.72 3.73
N THR A 118 12.42 -17.85 2.83
CA THR A 118 12.36 -18.15 1.38
C THR A 118 13.76 -18.36 0.78
N LEU A 119 14.73 -17.54 1.18
CA LEU A 119 16.06 -17.49 0.56
C LEU A 119 17.09 -18.39 1.22
N LEU A 120 16.96 -18.66 2.52
CA LEU A 120 17.93 -19.38 3.35
C LEU A 120 17.39 -20.73 3.86
N ALA A 121 16.30 -21.26 3.28
CA ALA A 121 15.81 -22.58 3.69
C ALA A 121 16.87 -23.66 3.40
N ASN A 122 17.47 -24.20 4.48
CA ASN A 122 18.56 -25.17 4.42
C ASN A 122 18.12 -26.57 3.94
N GLU A 123 16.82 -26.86 3.93
CA GLU A 123 16.33 -28.23 3.69
C GLU A 123 15.29 -28.35 2.57
N THR A 124 14.47 -27.32 2.34
CA THR A 124 13.51 -27.29 1.21
C THR A 124 13.40 -25.88 0.62
N PRO A 125 13.72 -25.67 -0.67
CA PRO A 125 13.59 -24.35 -1.29
C PRO A 125 12.12 -23.94 -1.38
N ILE A 126 11.71 -22.97 -0.56
CA ILE A 126 10.41 -22.33 -0.71
C ILE A 126 10.53 -21.37 -1.89
N PHE A 127 9.81 -21.65 -2.97
CA PHE A 127 9.75 -20.76 -4.11
C PHE A 127 8.89 -19.53 -3.77
N PRO A 128 9.30 -18.31 -4.18
CA PRO A 128 8.56 -17.08 -3.89
C PRO A 128 7.07 -17.12 -4.28
N PHE A 129 6.73 -17.78 -5.40
CA PHE A 129 5.33 -17.90 -5.86
C PHE A 129 4.44 -18.71 -4.93
N MET A 130 5.01 -19.60 -4.10
CA MET A 130 4.23 -20.32 -3.09
C MET A 130 3.80 -19.41 -1.93
N LEU A 131 4.42 -18.22 -1.81
CA LEU A 131 4.14 -17.23 -0.78
C LEU A 131 3.42 -15.99 -1.33
N GLU A 132 2.84 -16.09 -2.53
CA GLU A 132 2.17 -14.96 -3.18
C GLU A 132 1.10 -14.34 -2.29
N LYS A 133 0.31 -15.17 -1.61
CA LYS A 133 -0.76 -14.71 -0.73
C LYS A 133 -0.20 -13.92 0.46
N GLU A 134 0.86 -14.41 1.07
CA GLU A 134 1.55 -13.82 2.22
C GLU A 134 2.16 -12.47 1.84
N TYR A 135 2.87 -12.37 0.71
CA TYR A 135 3.44 -11.10 0.25
C TYR A 135 2.36 -10.08 -0.15
N ASN A 136 1.26 -10.53 -0.78
CA ASN A 136 0.12 -9.67 -1.07
C ASN A 136 -0.54 -9.15 0.21
N ASP A 137 -0.73 -10.01 1.22
CA ASP A 137 -1.30 -9.63 2.51
C ASP A 137 -0.43 -8.60 3.23
N MET A 138 0.88 -8.84 3.36
CA MET A 138 1.82 -7.88 3.96
C MET A 138 1.83 -6.55 3.21
N ARG A 139 1.81 -6.55 1.87
CA ARG A 139 1.74 -5.32 1.07
C ARG A 139 0.47 -4.53 1.39
N MET A 140 -0.68 -5.20 1.45
CA MET A 140 -1.96 -4.55 1.73
C MET A 140 -2.02 -4.02 3.16
N ARG A 141 -1.58 -4.79 4.15
CA ARG A 141 -1.47 -4.32 5.54
C ARG A 141 -0.54 -3.12 5.67
N LEU A 142 0.61 -3.14 4.98
CA LEU A 142 1.55 -2.01 5.01
C LEU A 142 0.91 -0.76 4.43
N LEU A 143 0.30 -0.87 3.23
CA LEU A 143 -0.41 0.24 2.58
C LEU A 143 -1.47 0.85 3.51
N LEU A 144 -2.30 0.01 4.13
CA LEU A 144 -3.34 0.46 5.06
C LEU A 144 -2.75 1.11 6.31
N SER A 145 -1.68 0.56 6.87
CA SER A 145 -1.01 1.11 8.06
C SER A 145 -0.41 2.49 7.79
N VAL A 146 0.23 2.69 6.62
CA VAL A 146 0.81 3.98 6.23
C VAL A 146 -0.28 5.01 5.92
N ASP A 147 -1.40 4.58 5.33
CA ASP A 147 -2.58 5.43 5.13
C ASP A 147 -3.19 5.88 6.48
N ARG A 148 -3.25 5.00 7.49
CA ARG A 148 -3.65 5.38 8.86
C ARG A 148 -2.71 6.44 9.44
N LEU A 149 -1.39 6.25 9.34
CA LEU A 149 -0.41 7.26 9.78
C LEU A 149 -0.63 8.62 9.10
N ALA A 150 -0.86 8.59 7.78
CA ALA A 150 -1.07 9.78 6.97
C ALA A 150 -2.33 10.56 7.41
N ARG A 151 -3.43 9.83 7.66
CA ARG A 151 -4.71 10.39 8.10
C ARG A 151 -4.65 10.93 9.53
N ALA A 152 -3.88 10.29 10.40
CA ALA A 152 -3.54 10.79 11.73
C ALA A 152 -2.61 12.02 11.70
N ARG A 153 -2.18 12.48 10.50
CA ARG A 153 -1.33 13.67 10.28
C ARG A 153 0.01 13.59 11.00
N LEU A 154 0.60 12.39 11.08
CA LEU A 154 1.85 12.15 11.83
C LEU A 154 3.13 12.52 11.06
N TYR A 155 3.04 13.38 10.04
CA TYR A 155 4.21 13.79 9.25
C TYR A 155 5.28 14.48 10.11
N ASP A 156 4.88 15.25 11.12
CA ASP A 156 5.80 15.95 12.02
C ASP A 156 6.15 15.13 13.28
N SER A 157 5.77 13.84 13.32
CA SER A 157 6.15 12.90 14.38
C SER A 157 7.67 12.74 14.48
N PHE A 158 8.15 12.12 15.57
CA PHE A 158 9.56 11.85 15.81
C PHE A 158 10.46 13.10 15.74
N GLU A 159 10.00 14.18 16.37
CA GLU A 159 10.64 15.52 16.32
C GLU A 159 10.92 15.97 14.88
N GLY A 160 9.93 15.83 14.00
CA GLY A 160 10.02 16.21 12.59
C GLY A 160 10.65 15.17 11.65
N ARG A 161 11.10 14.01 12.15
CA ARG A 161 11.64 12.92 11.30
C ARG A 161 10.55 12.16 10.53
N GLY A 162 9.28 12.27 10.95
CA GLY A 162 8.17 11.57 10.34
C GLY A 162 8.10 11.74 8.82
N LYS A 163 8.34 12.94 8.27
CA LYS A 163 8.31 13.20 6.82
C LYS A 163 9.24 12.29 6.02
N GLY A 164 10.50 12.17 6.47
CA GLY A 164 11.48 11.30 5.86
C GLY A 164 11.05 9.83 5.94
N MET A 165 10.55 9.42 7.09
CA MET A 165 10.09 8.06 7.34
C MET A 165 8.89 7.70 6.45
N PHE A 166 7.93 8.62 6.26
CA PHE A 166 6.81 8.46 5.33
C PHE A 166 7.26 8.30 3.88
N SER A 167 8.24 9.09 3.45
CA SER A 167 8.82 8.97 2.11
C SER A 167 9.46 7.60 1.91
N THR A 168 10.23 7.12 2.90
CA THR A 168 10.84 5.78 2.85
C THR A 168 9.79 4.68 2.87
N LEU A 169 8.77 4.75 3.75
CA LEU A 169 7.65 3.80 3.76
C LEU A 169 6.88 3.77 2.43
N SER A 170 6.70 4.93 1.80
CA SER A 170 6.06 5.01 0.47
C SER A 170 6.88 4.32 -0.62
N ARG A 171 8.21 4.46 -0.60
CA ARG A 171 9.11 3.73 -1.50
C ARG A 171 9.09 2.23 -1.20
N ILE A 172 9.00 1.84 0.07
CA ILE A 172 8.87 0.41 0.43
C ILE A 172 7.58 -0.16 -0.16
N ILE A 173 6.44 0.53 -0.05
CA ILE A 173 5.17 0.08 -0.64
C ILE A 173 5.30 -0.07 -2.16
N GLU A 174 5.97 0.88 -2.83
CA GLU A 174 6.24 0.80 -4.27
C GLU A 174 7.04 -0.47 -4.63
N GLN A 175 8.09 -0.76 -3.87
CA GLN A 175 8.90 -1.96 -4.09
C GLN A 175 8.14 -3.25 -3.74
N MET A 176 7.27 -3.24 -2.71
CA MET A 176 6.39 -4.38 -2.43
C MET A 176 5.34 -4.60 -3.55
N ASP A 177 4.86 -3.54 -4.21
CA ASP A 177 4.00 -3.67 -5.39
C ASP A 177 4.75 -4.29 -6.58
N ALA A 178 5.98 -3.86 -6.83
CA ALA A 178 6.87 -4.44 -7.85
C ALA A 178 7.20 -5.90 -7.54
N LEU A 179 7.54 -6.22 -6.29
CA LEU A 179 7.84 -7.56 -5.80
C LEU A 179 6.67 -8.52 -6.06
N THR A 180 5.48 -8.15 -5.61
CA THR A 180 4.28 -8.99 -5.77
C THR A 180 3.86 -9.13 -7.23
N ARG A 181 4.15 -8.13 -8.08
CA ARG A 181 3.98 -8.26 -9.53
C ARG A 181 4.93 -9.32 -10.09
N ALA A 182 6.20 -9.24 -9.75
CA ALA A 182 7.20 -10.20 -10.19
C ALA A 182 6.84 -11.63 -9.75
N ILE A 183 6.28 -11.80 -8.55
CA ILE A 183 5.74 -13.09 -8.09
C ILE A 183 4.62 -13.60 -9.03
N SER A 184 3.61 -12.78 -9.32
CA SER A 184 2.46 -13.17 -10.13
C SER A 184 2.82 -13.61 -11.56
N VAL A 185 3.87 -13.04 -12.14
CA VAL A 185 4.41 -13.42 -13.46
C VAL A 185 5.59 -14.39 -13.37
N GLN A 186 5.89 -14.90 -12.16
CA GLN A 186 6.98 -15.83 -11.86
C GLN A 186 8.38 -15.33 -12.28
N GLU A 187 8.58 -14.01 -12.30
CA GLU A 187 9.85 -13.35 -12.64
C GLU A 187 10.79 -13.32 -11.41
N LYS A 188 11.68 -14.31 -11.32
CA LYS A 188 12.60 -14.47 -10.19
C LYS A 188 13.51 -13.26 -9.96
N ALA A 189 14.06 -12.68 -11.03
CA ALA A 189 14.97 -11.54 -10.94
C ALA A 189 14.26 -10.29 -10.36
N GLY A 190 13.06 -9.99 -10.88
CA GLY A 190 12.23 -8.89 -10.36
C GLY A 190 11.86 -9.07 -8.89
N PHE A 191 11.59 -10.31 -8.45
CA PHE A 191 11.36 -10.61 -7.04
C PHE A 191 12.59 -10.30 -6.18
N TYR A 192 13.78 -10.83 -6.53
CA TYR A 192 14.98 -10.64 -5.72
C TYR A 192 15.42 -9.18 -5.66
N ASN A 193 15.36 -8.46 -6.78
CA ASN A 193 15.70 -7.04 -6.83
C ASN A 193 14.77 -6.23 -5.92
N SER A 194 13.46 -6.39 -6.08
CA SER A 194 12.48 -5.65 -5.28
C SER A 194 12.56 -6.02 -3.80
N ALA A 195 12.83 -7.30 -3.47
CA ALA A 195 13.00 -7.73 -2.09
C ALA A 195 14.26 -7.12 -1.45
N GLY A 196 15.38 -7.07 -2.19
CA GLY A 196 16.60 -6.41 -1.75
C GLY A 196 16.38 -4.92 -1.47
N GLU A 197 15.67 -4.23 -2.37
CA GLU A 197 15.33 -2.81 -2.19
C GLU A 197 14.43 -2.58 -0.96
N VAL A 198 13.42 -3.43 -0.71
CA VAL A 198 12.61 -3.35 0.52
C VAL A 198 13.48 -3.50 1.78
N VAL A 199 14.45 -4.42 1.76
CA VAL A 199 15.38 -4.65 2.87
C VAL A 199 16.25 -3.42 3.12
N GLU A 200 16.87 -2.87 2.08
CA GLU A 200 17.73 -1.68 2.23
C GLU A 200 16.94 -0.44 2.65
N LEU A 201 15.74 -0.24 2.11
CA LEU A 201 14.84 0.85 2.55
C LEU A 201 14.36 0.65 3.99
N SER A 202 14.16 -0.58 4.46
CA SER A 202 13.80 -0.85 5.86
C SER A 202 14.95 -0.49 6.81
N LYS A 203 16.19 -0.80 6.42
CA LYS A 203 17.38 -0.37 7.17
C LYS A 203 17.54 1.16 7.16
N ASP A 204 17.31 1.81 6.03
CA ASP A 204 17.27 3.27 5.93
C ASP A 204 16.21 3.89 6.85
N LEU A 205 15.02 3.26 6.92
CA LEU A 205 13.95 3.69 7.81
C LEU A 205 14.37 3.64 9.29
N PHE A 206 15.07 2.58 9.71
CA PHE A 206 15.62 2.50 11.06
C PHE A 206 16.73 3.53 11.30
N ALA A 207 17.66 3.68 10.36
CA ALA A 207 18.78 4.61 10.43
C ALA A 207 18.33 6.08 10.60
N GLN A 208 17.13 6.42 10.13
CA GLN A 208 16.54 7.75 10.34
C GLN A 208 16.29 8.08 11.81
N LEU A 209 16.16 7.10 12.70
CA LEU A 209 16.08 7.36 14.15
C LEU A 209 17.37 8.00 14.69
N PHE A 210 18.49 7.76 14.05
CA PHE A 210 19.82 8.19 14.47
C PHE A 210 20.31 9.43 13.72
N SER A 211 19.54 9.87 12.71
CA SER A 211 19.90 10.98 11.84
C SER A 211 19.10 12.24 12.17
N ALA A 212 19.55 13.38 11.66
CA ALA A 212 18.75 14.60 11.68
C ALA A 212 17.50 14.47 10.79
N PRO A 213 16.41 15.22 11.07
CA PRO A 213 15.23 15.24 10.21
C PRO A 213 15.57 15.61 8.76
N ARG A 214 15.03 14.83 7.80
CA ARG A 214 15.15 15.13 6.37
C ARG A 214 14.22 16.28 5.99
N GLN A 215 14.72 17.21 5.18
CA GLN A 215 13.98 18.41 4.73
C GLN A 215 13.26 18.23 3.38
N GLU A 216 13.20 17.00 2.88
CA GLU A 216 12.63 16.69 1.56
C GLU A 216 11.09 16.72 1.57
N PRO A 217 10.46 17.03 0.42
CA PRO A 217 9.01 16.89 0.29
C PRO A 217 8.60 15.43 0.52
N VAL A 218 7.43 15.24 1.13
CA VAL A 218 6.91 13.90 1.41
C VAL A 218 6.56 13.21 0.08
N TYR A 219 7.32 12.17 -0.25
CA TYR A 219 6.98 11.27 -1.35
C TYR A 219 5.79 10.40 -0.93
N ARG A 220 4.76 10.34 -1.77
CA ARG A 220 3.58 9.49 -1.56
C ARG A 220 3.40 8.61 -2.78
N TYR A 221 3.70 7.33 -2.62
CA TYR A 221 3.37 6.34 -3.63
C TYR A 221 1.87 6.09 -3.62
N ARG A 222 1.26 6.15 -4.81
CA ARG A 222 -0.13 5.73 -5.00
C ARG A 222 -0.08 4.46 -5.85
N PRO A 223 -0.34 3.27 -5.26
CA PRO A 223 -0.31 2.04 -6.03
C PRO A 223 -1.26 2.18 -7.21
N GLN A 224 -0.80 1.77 -8.39
CA GLN A 224 -1.69 1.66 -9.51
C GLN A 224 -2.71 0.58 -9.15
N PRO A 225 -4.01 0.90 -9.12
CA PRO A 225 -5.01 -0.13 -8.90
C PRO A 225 -4.87 -1.25 -9.93
N ARG A 226 -4.78 -2.48 -9.44
CA ARG A 226 -4.73 -3.69 -10.25
C ARG A 226 -5.69 -4.73 -9.69
N ILE A 227 -6.12 -5.65 -10.54
CA ILE A 227 -6.93 -6.79 -10.10
C ILE A 227 -6.00 -7.70 -9.28
N MET A 228 -6.38 -7.96 -8.03
CA MET A 228 -5.64 -8.84 -7.12
C MET A 228 -6.19 -10.27 -7.25
N ASP A 229 -5.36 -11.26 -6.95
CA ASP A 229 -5.79 -12.66 -6.87
C ASP A 229 -6.95 -12.82 -5.90
N GLY A 230 -7.95 -13.61 -6.30
CA GLY A 230 -9.21 -13.76 -5.56
C GLY A 230 -10.22 -12.63 -5.77
N TYR A 231 -9.82 -11.49 -6.33
CA TYR A 231 -10.71 -10.38 -6.68
C TYR A 231 -11.08 -10.40 -8.17
N ARG A 232 -12.04 -9.54 -8.56
CA ARG A 232 -12.54 -9.36 -9.91
C ARG A 232 -12.57 -7.87 -10.23
N GLY A 233 -12.15 -7.52 -11.44
CA GLY A 233 -12.41 -6.19 -11.99
C GLY A 233 -13.81 -6.14 -12.59
N VAL A 234 -14.74 -5.44 -11.95
CA VAL A 234 -16.12 -5.31 -12.43
C VAL A 234 -16.32 -3.94 -13.05
N SER A 235 -16.69 -3.91 -14.33
CA SER A 235 -16.95 -2.67 -15.06
C SER A 235 -18.43 -2.30 -14.96
N LEU A 236 -18.72 -1.18 -14.28
CA LEU A 236 -20.08 -0.64 -14.17
C LEU A 236 -20.25 0.58 -15.08
N PRO A 237 -21.19 0.57 -16.04
CA PRO A 237 -21.60 1.77 -16.74
C PRO A 237 -22.24 2.76 -15.76
N VAL A 238 -21.81 4.01 -15.84
CA VAL A 238 -22.37 5.11 -15.04
C VAL A 238 -22.54 6.35 -15.92
N PRO A 239 -23.41 7.30 -15.56
CA PRO A 239 -23.48 8.57 -16.24
C PRO A 239 -22.13 9.31 -16.25
N GLY A 240 -21.79 9.93 -17.37
CA GLY A 240 -20.49 10.60 -17.58
C GLY A 240 -20.14 11.62 -16.50
N TYR A 241 -21.12 12.38 -16.03
CA TYR A 241 -20.93 13.35 -14.95
C TYR A 241 -20.40 12.73 -13.65
N GLN A 242 -20.71 11.46 -13.34
CA GLN A 242 -20.17 10.79 -12.14
C GLN A 242 -18.68 10.48 -12.31
N THR A 243 -18.24 10.17 -13.54
CA THR A 243 -16.82 9.87 -13.81
C THR A 243 -15.90 11.08 -13.70
N LEU A 244 -16.44 12.30 -13.75
CA LEU A 244 -15.67 13.54 -13.65
C LEU A 244 -15.00 13.71 -12.27
N PHE A 245 -15.58 13.13 -11.22
CA PHE A 245 -15.15 13.34 -9.84
C PHE A 245 -14.50 12.11 -9.19
N LEU A 246 -14.25 11.07 -9.99
CA LEU A 246 -13.66 9.81 -9.56
C LEU A 246 -12.25 9.64 -10.12
N ASN A 247 -11.34 9.13 -9.31
CA ASN A 247 -10.00 8.73 -9.72
C ASN A 247 -9.69 7.27 -9.37
N SER A 248 -8.80 6.67 -10.15
CA SER A 248 -8.18 5.39 -9.83
C SER A 248 -7.53 5.42 -8.43
N GLY A 249 -7.80 4.39 -7.63
CA GLY A 249 -7.32 4.24 -6.26
C GLY A 249 -8.22 4.88 -5.20
N GLU A 250 -9.23 5.66 -5.58
CA GLU A 250 -10.23 6.16 -4.63
C GLU A 250 -11.19 5.06 -4.19
N ARG A 251 -11.84 5.27 -3.04
CA ARG A 251 -12.85 4.37 -2.49
C ARG A 251 -14.24 4.92 -2.72
N VAL A 252 -15.18 4.05 -3.01
CA VAL A 252 -16.56 4.42 -3.36
C VAL A 252 -17.57 3.47 -2.74
N ASP A 253 -18.80 3.96 -2.61
CA ASP A 253 -19.98 3.17 -2.35
C ASP A 253 -20.81 3.06 -3.63
N VAL A 254 -21.41 1.90 -3.85
CA VAL A 254 -22.27 1.64 -5.01
C VAL A 254 -23.71 1.61 -4.55
N LEU A 255 -24.49 2.58 -5.05
CA LEU A 255 -25.91 2.72 -4.78
C LEU A 255 -26.70 2.27 -6.00
N VAL A 256 -27.77 1.54 -5.75
CA VAL A 256 -28.60 0.95 -6.79
C VAL A 256 -30.05 1.32 -6.54
N THR A 257 -30.70 1.84 -7.57
CA THR A 257 -32.12 2.20 -7.54
C THR A 257 -32.92 1.17 -8.34
N PHE A 258 -33.94 0.57 -7.74
CA PHE A 258 -34.76 -0.47 -8.36
C PHE A 258 -36.20 -0.43 -7.84
N GLU A 259 -37.10 -1.19 -8.48
CA GLU A 259 -38.47 -1.37 -7.98
C GLU A 259 -38.51 -2.52 -6.98
N ALA A 260 -38.85 -2.22 -5.73
CA ALA A 260 -39.10 -3.22 -4.70
C ALA A 260 -40.61 -3.38 -4.50
N LEU A 261 -41.05 -4.62 -4.33
CA LEU A 261 -42.38 -4.92 -3.82
C LEU A 261 -42.35 -4.75 -2.29
N LEU A 262 -42.83 -3.61 -1.82
CA LEU A 262 -43.03 -3.38 -0.39
C LEU A 262 -44.46 -3.78 -0.02
N GLY A 263 -44.71 -4.06 1.26
CA GLY A 263 -45.93 -4.73 1.75
C GLY A 263 -47.25 -4.18 1.15
N LYS A 264 -48.26 -5.07 1.05
CA LYS A 264 -49.53 -4.87 0.30
C LYS A 264 -49.42 -4.92 -1.23
N GLY A 265 -48.26 -5.30 -1.78
CA GLY A 265 -48.09 -5.56 -3.22
C GLY A 265 -47.87 -4.31 -4.07
N ALA A 266 -47.64 -3.15 -3.44
CA ALA A 266 -47.28 -1.93 -4.14
C ALA A 266 -45.80 -1.98 -4.56
N LYS A 267 -45.52 -1.64 -5.81
CA LYS A 267 -44.15 -1.42 -6.29
C LYS A 267 -43.71 -0.02 -5.89
N GLU A 268 -42.61 0.07 -5.15
CA GLU A 268 -41.98 1.33 -4.80
C GLU A 268 -40.59 1.42 -5.41
N THR A 269 -40.21 2.60 -5.88
CA THR A 269 -38.82 2.85 -6.30
C THR A 269 -37.99 3.16 -5.07
N VAL A 270 -36.99 2.33 -4.83
CA VAL A 270 -36.11 2.42 -3.66
C VAL A 270 -34.66 2.51 -4.09
N THR A 271 -33.83 3.13 -3.25
CA THR A 271 -32.37 3.15 -3.42
C THR A 271 -31.72 2.46 -2.24
N ALA A 272 -30.80 1.54 -2.52
CA ALA A 272 -30.01 0.82 -1.53
C ALA A 272 -28.52 0.87 -1.86
N THR A 273 -27.68 0.92 -0.83
CA THR A 273 -26.24 0.75 -0.97
C THR A 273 -25.92 -0.75 -0.97
N ILE A 274 -25.41 -1.25 -2.09
CA ILE A 274 -25.13 -2.69 -2.27
C ILE A 274 -23.69 -3.05 -1.96
N LEU A 275 -22.77 -2.10 -2.12
CA LEU A 275 -21.35 -2.26 -1.91
C LEU A 275 -20.83 -1.01 -1.21
N GLN A 276 -19.98 -1.19 -0.22
CA GLN A 276 -19.33 -0.09 0.47
C GLN A 276 -17.82 -0.26 0.41
N ASN A 277 -17.11 0.87 0.43
CA ASN A 277 -15.66 0.91 0.58
C ASN A 277 -14.90 0.16 -0.54
N ILE A 278 -15.41 0.21 -1.77
CA ILE A 278 -14.84 -0.48 -2.93
C ILE A 278 -13.77 0.38 -3.60
N ILE A 279 -12.65 -0.22 -3.99
CA ILE A 279 -11.56 0.49 -4.68
C ILE A 279 -11.90 0.65 -6.15
N VAL A 280 -11.78 1.88 -6.65
CA VAL A 280 -11.86 2.19 -8.08
C VAL A 280 -10.57 1.77 -8.76
N LEU A 281 -10.68 0.81 -9.67
CA LEU A 281 -9.56 0.38 -10.49
C LEU A 281 -9.26 1.36 -11.61
N LYS A 282 -10.27 1.67 -12.41
CA LYS A 282 -10.10 2.50 -13.60
C LYS A 282 -11.37 3.30 -13.86
N VAL A 283 -11.20 4.49 -14.41
CA VAL A 283 -12.32 5.34 -14.82
C VAL A 283 -12.16 5.65 -16.31
N PHE A 284 -13.13 5.19 -17.11
CA PHE A 284 -13.28 5.57 -18.50
C PHE A 284 -14.29 6.70 -18.59
N ARG A 285 -13.84 7.86 -19.09
CA ARG A 285 -14.65 9.07 -19.20
C ARG A 285 -15.16 9.18 -20.64
N PRO A 286 -16.47 9.42 -20.84
CA PRO A 286 -16.99 9.71 -22.17
C PRO A 286 -16.57 11.11 -22.63
N ASP A 287 -16.63 11.37 -23.92
CA ASP A 287 -16.26 12.67 -24.51
C ASP A 287 -17.19 13.82 -24.09
N ALA A 288 -18.43 13.49 -23.70
CA ALA A 288 -19.42 14.46 -23.23
C ALA A 288 -19.96 14.06 -21.84
N PRO A 289 -20.26 15.02 -20.94
CA PRO A 289 -20.79 14.72 -19.59
C PRO A 289 -22.09 13.90 -19.57
N GLY A 290 -22.90 13.99 -20.64
CA GLY A 290 -24.13 13.22 -20.81
C GLY A 290 -23.93 11.81 -21.39
N GLY A 291 -22.71 11.45 -21.78
CA GLY A 291 -22.40 10.11 -22.29
C GLY A 291 -22.34 9.06 -21.19
N THR A 292 -22.18 7.80 -21.58
CA THR A 292 -21.98 6.69 -20.63
C THR A 292 -20.49 6.51 -20.36
N GLY A 293 -20.08 6.74 -19.12
CA GLY A 293 -18.76 6.38 -18.63
C GLY A 293 -18.72 4.95 -18.09
N VAL A 294 -17.53 4.45 -17.79
CA VAL A 294 -17.34 3.14 -17.17
C VAL A 294 -16.43 3.28 -15.97
N VAL A 295 -16.85 2.77 -14.82
CA VAL A 295 -16.00 2.67 -13.63
C VAL A 295 -15.72 1.20 -13.38
N GLN A 296 -14.44 0.84 -13.42
CA GLN A 296 -13.98 -0.49 -13.07
C GLN A 296 -13.69 -0.53 -11.57
N LEU A 297 -14.29 -1.48 -10.87
CA LEU A 297 -14.22 -1.67 -9.42
C LEU A 297 -13.49 -2.95 -9.07
N LEU A 298 -12.77 -2.95 -7.95
CA LEU A 298 -12.13 -4.14 -7.39
C LEU A 298 -13.08 -4.83 -6.41
N CYS A 299 -13.73 -5.89 -6.85
CA CYS A 299 -14.72 -6.61 -6.06
C CYS A 299 -14.20 -8.01 -5.68
N ASN A 300 -14.53 -8.50 -4.49
CA ASN A 300 -14.43 -9.93 -4.19
C ASN A 300 -15.50 -10.72 -4.99
N PRO A 301 -15.50 -12.07 -4.97
CA PRO A 301 -16.44 -12.85 -5.78
C PRO A 301 -17.92 -12.59 -5.49
N ASN A 302 -18.29 -12.34 -4.22
CA ASN A 302 -19.68 -12.08 -3.83
C ASN A 302 -20.11 -10.68 -4.24
N GLU A 303 -19.26 -9.68 -3.97
CA GLU A 303 -19.47 -8.29 -4.41
C GLU A 303 -19.62 -8.19 -5.93
N ALA A 304 -18.83 -8.97 -6.67
CA ALA A 304 -18.90 -9.02 -8.12
C ALA A 304 -20.26 -9.55 -8.60
N GLN A 305 -20.83 -10.56 -7.94
CA GLN A 305 -22.16 -11.05 -8.27
C GLN A 305 -23.23 -9.99 -8.02
N TYR A 306 -23.19 -9.29 -6.88
CA TYR A 306 -24.15 -8.21 -6.58
C TYR A 306 -24.02 -7.04 -7.57
N ALA A 307 -22.80 -6.67 -7.94
CA ALA A 307 -22.53 -5.63 -8.93
C ALA A 307 -23.14 -5.98 -10.30
N VAL A 308 -22.94 -7.22 -10.76
CA VAL A 308 -23.48 -7.70 -12.05
C VAL A 308 -25.00 -7.85 -12.00
N LEU A 309 -25.55 -8.39 -10.89
CA LEU A 309 -26.99 -8.50 -10.71
C LEU A 309 -27.68 -7.14 -10.78
N SER A 310 -27.03 -6.12 -10.21
CA SER A 310 -27.54 -4.75 -10.24
C SER A 310 -27.58 -4.17 -11.64
N LEU A 311 -26.68 -4.56 -12.54
CA LEU A 311 -26.78 -4.17 -13.95
C LEU A 311 -28.01 -4.77 -14.63
N ALA A 312 -28.40 -5.97 -14.25
CA ALA A 312 -29.54 -6.66 -14.85
C ALA A 312 -30.89 -6.17 -14.30
N GLN A 313 -30.95 -5.76 -13.03
CA GLN A 313 -32.23 -5.52 -12.34
C GLN A 313 -32.49 -4.06 -11.94
N SER A 314 -31.48 -3.19 -12.01
CA SER A 314 -31.64 -1.81 -11.56
C SER A 314 -32.17 -0.88 -12.64
N LYS A 315 -32.84 0.18 -12.19
CA LYS A 315 -33.14 1.36 -13.02
C LYS A 315 -31.90 2.24 -13.19
N SER A 316 -31.09 2.37 -12.14
CA SER A 316 -29.85 3.13 -12.19
C SER A 316 -28.83 2.67 -11.15
N ILE A 317 -27.56 2.81 -11.52
CA ILE A 317 -26.40 2.63 -10.64
C ILE A 317 -25.77 4.01 -10.44
N ASN A 318 -25.49 4.35 -9.18
CA ASN A 318 -24.83 5.58 -8.80
C ASN A 318 -23.63 5.26 -7.92
N ILE A 319 -22.57 6.04 -8.08
CA ILE A 319 -21.33 5.89 -7.33
C ILE A 319 -21.16 7.10 -6.41
N ALA A 320 -21.14 6.84 -5.11
CA ALA A 320 -20.81 7.85 -4.12
C ALA A 320 -19.32 7.77 -3.79
N ARG A 321 -18.60 8.85 -4.04
CA ARG A 321 -17.19 8.96 -3.65
C ARG A 321 -17.08 9.10 -2.13
N ARG A 322 -16.23 8.29 -1.52
CA ARG A 322 -15.86 8.44 -0.11
C ARG A 322 -14.82 9.53 0.09
N ALA A 323 -14.86 10.17 1.25
CA ALA A 323 -13.78 11.07 1.67
C ALA A 323 -12.46 10.27 1.76
N SER A 324 -11.34 10.90 1.42
CA SER A 324 -10.03 10.30 1.68
C SER A 324 -9.86 10.21 3.19
N GLY A 325 -9.89 9.00 3.76
CA GLY A 325 -10.11 8.88 5.21
C GLY A 325 -11.19 7.89 5.61
N ASP A 326 -12.18 7.73 4.75
CA ASP A 326 -13.40 7.05 5.11
C ASP A 326 -13.38 5.60 4.62
N VAL A 327 -13.17 4.68 5.55
CA VAL A 327 -13.15 3.22 5.33
C VAL A 327 -14.17 2.49 6.19
N GLU A 328 -14.86 3.21 7.07
CA GLU A 328 -15.85 2.63 7.98
C GLU A 328 -17.10 2.26 7.18
N MET A 329 -17.64 1.07 7.43
CA MET A 329 -18.90 0.66 6.84
C MET A 329 -20.03 1.13 7.74
N HIS A 330 -20.98 1.86 7.16
CA HIS A 330 -22.14 2.34 7.87
C HIS A 330 -23.38 1.61 7.38
N PRO A 331 -24.20 1.03 8.26
CA PRO A 331 -25.52 0.55 7.87
C PRO A 331 -26.31 1.72 7.26
N MET A 332 -26.65 1.62 5.98
CA MET A 332 -27.47 2.60 5.29
C MET A 332 -28.87 2.03 5.11
N GLU A 333 -29.87 2.70 5.66
CA GLU A 333 -31.26 2.30 5.43
C GLU A 333 -31.66 2.47 3.96
N ILE A 334 -32.51 1.56 3.49
CA ILE A 334 -33.13 1.68 2.18
C ILE A 334 -33.99 2.95 2.16
N ALA A 335 -33.66 3.86 1.25
CA ALA A 335 -34.35 5.12 1.05
C ALA A 335 -35.52 4.95 0.08
N SER A 336 -36.68 5.49 0.45
CA SER A 336 -37.88 5.63 -0.41
C SER A 336 -38.41 7.05 -0.22
N LEU A 337 -38.80 7.71 -1.31
CA LEU A 337 -39.40 9.05 -1.22
C LEU A 337 -40.73 9.04 -0.47
N VAL A 338 -41.45 7.91 -0.45
CA VAL A 338 -42.71 7.77 0.30
C VAL A 338 -42.48 8.00 1.81
N LYS A 339 -41.30 7.66 2.33
CA LYS A 339 -40.95 7.89 3.74
C LYS A 339 -40.75 9.37 4.09
N LEU A 340 -40.55 10.25 3.11
CA LEU A 340 -40.30 11.69 3.34
C LEU A 340 -41.57 12.49 3.62
N PHE A 341 -42.72 12.07 3.10
CA PHE A 341 -43.98 12.82 3.16
C PHE A 341 -44.96 12.29 4.20
N LYS A 342 -44.47 11.90 5.39
CA LYS A 342 -45.32 11.44 6.48
C LYS A 342 -46.24 12.53 7.03
#